data_AF-A0A1Q3BPL9-F1
#
_entry.id   AF-A0A1Q3BPL9-F1
#
_cell.length_a   1.000
_cell.length_b   1.000
_cell.length_c   1.000
_cell.angle_alpha   90.00
_cell.angle_beta   90.00
_cell.angle_gamma   90.00
#
_symmetry.space_group_name_H-M   'P 1'
#
loop_
_entity.id
_entity.type
_entity.pdbx_description
1 polymer ?
#
loop_
_entity_poly.entity_id
_entity_poly.type
_entity_poly.pdbx_seq_one_letter_code
_entity_poly.pdbx_strand_id
1 'polypeptide(L)'
;MVATWDDSDPSSSEEESDEEVANISFMAIEEENEDEVNFTFDELQNAYENLFNEYENVCLKNKYLKKNAISMSKKLEILKNENSKYMNEIESLKSKNSFYMNEIEILNVSSKLSIDSMEENEKLKTKIDALKKYFFTFSNSSAKLDNLLGLQRCVFDKAGIGYEEMKNVKHFKNFFVKKNEPKIVCNYCGRLGHISTSCIFRNNLCFGKTRRIWVPKGIFVTNLQ
;
A
#
# COMPACT_ATOMS: atom_id res chain seq x y z
N MET A 1 -60.40 9.95 -16.93
CA MET A 1 -61.63 9.56 -16.20
C MET A 1 -62.24 10.86 -15.66
N VAL A 2 -63.43 11.18 -16.15
CA VAL A 2 -64.50 12.11 -15.68
C VAL A 2 -64.24 12.81 -14.32
N ALA A 3 -64.06 14.15 -14.26
CA ALA A 3 -65.02 15.29 -14.15
C ALA A 3 -65.64 15.43 -12.73
N THR A 4 -65.74 16.61 -12.09
CA THR A 4 -66.54 17.84 -12.40
C THR A 4 -66.00 19.05 -11.58
N TRP A 5 -65.77 20.30 -12.04
CA TRP A 5 -66.68 21.38 -12.54
C TRP A 5 -67.82 21.70 -11.54
N ASP A 6 -68.01 22.92 -11.01
CA ASP A 6 -68.32 24.26 -11.59
C ASP A 6 -67.67 25.36 -10.71
N ASP A 7 -67.17 26.52 -11.14
CA ASP A 7 -67.47 27.49 -12.23
C ASP A 7 -68.77 28.29 -12.07
N SER A 8 -68.65 29.55 -11.60
CA SER A 8 -69.21 30.75 -12.26
C SER A 8 -69.19 31.98 -11.33
N ASP A 9 -68.08 32.71 -11.46
CA ASP A 9 -67.98 34.12 -11.87
C ASP A 9 -68.44 35.35 -11.05
N PRO A 10 -67.77 36.50 -11.29
CA PRO A 10 -67.55 37.57 -10.32
C PRO A 10 -68.42 38.81 -10.56
N SER A 11 -68.67 39.61 -9.53
CA SER A 11 -69.06 41.01 -9.72
C SER A 11 -68.55 41.89 -8.58
N SER A 12 -67.85 42.93 -8.98
CA SER A 12 -67.30 44.06 -8.22
C SER A 12 -68.39 45.08 -7.87
N SER A 13 -68.31 45.68 -6.68
CA SER A 13 -68.66 47.10 -6.40
C SER A 13 -68.23 47.41 -4.95
N GLU A 14 -67.14 48.14 -4.70
CA GLU A 14 -67.03 49.61 -4.64
C GLU A 14 -67.47 50.17 -3.27
N GLU A 15 -66.48 50.76 -2.59
CA GLU A 15 -66.49 51.67 -1.44
C GLU A 15 -67.65 51.64 -0.44
N GLU A 16 -67.35 51.40 0.83
CA GLU A 16 -67.69 52.37 1.88
C GLU A 16 -66.87 52.10 3.16
N SER A 17 -66.42 53.21 3.75
CA SER A 17 -65.61 53.28 4.95
C SER A 17 -66.37 52.79 6.16
N ASP A 18 -66.15 51.54 6.58
CA ASP A 18 -66.71 51.06 7.83
C ASP A 18 -65.84 51.57 8.99
N GLU A 19 -66.16 52.78 9.46
CA GLU A 19 -65.90 53.18 10.85
C GLU A 19 -66.44 52.08 11.75
N GLU A 20 -65.56 51.33 12.42
CA GLU A 20 -65.94 50.36 13.45
C GLU A 20 -66.57 51.11 14.63
N VAL A 21 -67.84 51.47 14.50
CA VAL A 21 -68.67 52.01 15.58
C VAL A 21 -68.99 50.85 16.51
N ALA A 22 -68.39 50.86 17.70
CA ALA A 22 -68.71 49.91 18.76
C ALA A 22 -70.21 50.04 19.13
N ASN A 23 -71.03 49.11 18.63
CA ASN A 23 -72.45 49.08 18.89
C ASN A 23 -72.69 48.48 20.28
N ILE A 24 -72.75 49.34 21.31
CA ILE A 24 -73.06 48.93 22.68
C ILE A 24 -74.58 48.73 22.78
N SER A 25 -75.02 47.48 22.65
CA SER A 25 -76.42 47.09 22.87
C SER A 25 -76.72 47.04 24.38
N PHE A 26 -77.58 47.93 24.87
CA PHE A 26 -78.15 47.83 26.21
C PHE A 26 -79.36 46.88 26.18
N MET A 27 -79.27 45.73 26.85
CA MET A 27 -80.44 44.91 27.13
C MET A 27 -81.19 45.51 28.33
N ALA A 28 -82.45 45.89 28.12
CA ALA A 28 -83.34 46.26 29.22
C ALA A 28 -83.56 45.04 30.12
N ILE A 29 -83.27 45.19 31.40
CA ILE A 29 -83.52 44.15 32.41
C ILE A 29 -84.99 44.31 32.80
N GLU A 30 -85.82 43.31 32.49
CA GLU A 30 -87.17 43.21 33.05
C GLU A 30 -87.02 42.93 34.56
N GLU A 31 -87.58 43.80 35.41
CA GLU A 31 -87.59 43.64 36.87
C GLU A 31 -88.49 42.46 37.27
N GLU A 32 -87.99 41.24 37.09
CA GLU A 32 -88.51 40.07 37.83
C GLU A 32 -87.91 40.13 39.23
N ASN A 33 -88.74 40.55 40.19
CA ASN A 33 -88.49 40.62 41.64
C ASN A 33 -87.37 39.68 42.12
N GLU A 34 -86.15 40.19 42.07
CA GLU A 34 -85.00 39.59 42.72
C GLU A 34 -85.21 39.73 44.22
N ASP A 35 -84.77 38.75 45.02
CA ASP A 35 -84.64 38.90 46.46
C ASP A 35 -83.74 40.13 46.72
N GLU A 36 -84.35 41.32 46.86
CA GLU A 36 -83.68 42.59 47.12
C GLU A 36 -82.99 42.52 48.48
N VAL A 37 -81.75 42.04 48.47
CA VAL A 37 -80.83 42.20 49.60
C VAL A 37 -80.53 43.69 49.69
N ASN A 38 -81.34 44.39 50.48
CA ASN A 38 -81.22 45.82 50.73
C ASN A 38 -79.95 46.11 51.55
N PHE A 39 -78.80 46.22 50.87
CA PHE A 39 -77.57 46.69 51.48
C PHE A 39 -77.75 48.12 51.98
N THR A 40 -77.31 48.37 53.19
CA THR A 40 -77.23 49.74 53.68
C THR A 40 -76.09 50.49 52.97
N PHE A 41 -76.25 51.80 52.77
CA PHE A 41 -75.20 52.62 52.14
C PHE A 41 -73.85 52.47 52.85
N ASP A 42 -73.85 52.37 54.18
CA ASP A 42 -72.65 52.20 54.99
C ASP A 42 -71.95 50.85 54.72
N GLU A 43 -72.71 49.75 54.52
CA GLU A 43 -72.15 48.45 54.15
C GLU A 43 -71.48 48.49 52.77
N LEU A 44 -72.11 49.15 51.80
CA LEU A 44 -71.57 49.30 50.46
C LEU A 44 -70.30 50.16 50.47
N GLN A 45 -70.30 51.26 51.23
CA GLN A 45 -69.15 52.13 51.40
C GLN A 45 -67.97 51.38 52.02
N ASN A 46 -68.22 50.62 53.09
CA ASN A 46 -67.18 49.83 53.77
C ASN A 46 -66.63 48.71 52.86
N ALA A 47 -67.49 48.04 52.08
CA ALA A 47 -67.06 47.06 51.09
C ALA A 47 -66.15 47.67 50.00
N TYR A 48 -66.50 48.87 49.50
CA TYR A 48 -65.69 49.59 48.53
C TYR A 48 -64.33 50.01 49.09
N GLU A 49 -64.29 50.51 50.32
CA GLU A 49 -63.04 50.93 50.99
C GLU A 49 -62.09 49.73 51.19
N ASN A 50 -62.64 48.58 51.62
CA ASN A 50 -61.89 47.34 51.73
C ASN A 50 -61.35 46.87 50.36
N LEU A 51 -62.18 46.90 49.32
CA LEU A 51 -61.78 46.55 47.96
C LEU A 51 -60.66 47.47 47.45
N PHE A 52 -60.76 48.78 47.70
CA PHE A 52 -59.74 49.75 47.32
C PHE A 52 -58.40 49.50 48.04
N ASN A 53 -58.45 49.21 49.34
CA ASN A 53 -57.25 48.85 50.12
C ASN A 53 -56.59 47.57 49.60
N GLU A 54 -57.38 46.54 49.26
CA GLU A 54 -56.84 45.33 48.64
C GLU A 54 -56.22 45.61 47.26
N TYR A 55 -56.87 46.42 46.44
CA TYR A 55 -56.34 46.84 45.14
C TYR A 55 -55.00 47.55 45.28
N GLU A 56 -54.87 48.51 46.19
CA GLU A 56 -53.61 49.22 46.43
C GLU A 56 -52.49 48.26 46.86
N ASN A 57 -52.80 47.32 47.78
CA ASN A 57 -51.87 46.29 48.21
C ASN A 57 -51.40 45.40 47.05
N VAL A 58 -52.30 45.00 46.16
CA VAL A 58 -51.98 44.22 44.95
C VAL A 58 -51.10 45.03 43.99
N CYS A 59 -51.38 46.33 43.81
CA CYS A 59 -50.57 47.22 42.98
C CYS A 59 -49.12 47.31 43.48
N LEU A 60 -48.92 47.46 44.79
CA LEU A 60 -47.59 47.48 45.43
C LEU A 60 -46.86 46.16 45.20
N LYS A 61 -47.54 45.02 45.39
CA LYS A 61 -46.99 43.69 45.16
C LYS A 61 -46.59 43.48 43.70
N ASN A 62 -47.41 43.93 42.75
CA ASN A 62 -47.11 43.87 41.32
C ASN A 62 -45.87 44.71 40.96
N LYS A 63 -45.74 45.92 41.52
CA LYS A 63 -44.55 46.77 41.32
C LYS A 63 -43.27 46.09 41.83
N TYR A 64 -43.33 45.42 42.98
CA TYR A 64 -42.22 44.63 43.52
C TYR A 64 -41.85 43.44 42.61
N LEU A 65 -42.85 42.66 42.18
CA LEU A 65 -42.64 41.52 41.29
C LEU A 65 -42.03 41.94 39.93
N LYS A 66 -42.48 43.06 39.35
CA LYS A 66 -41.89 43.61 38.13
C LYS A 66 -40.40 43.92 38.29
N LYS A 67 -39.99 44.53 39.41
CA LYS A 67 -38.56 44.79 39.71
C LYS A 67 -37.77 43.48 39.80
N ASN A 68 -38.32 42.47 40.47
CA ASN A 68 -37.68 41.17 40.61
C ASN A 68 -37.54 40.45 39.27
N ALA A 69 -38.56 40.50 38.41
CA ALA A 69 -38.52 39.94 37.06
C ALA A 69 -37.40 40.58 36.23
N ILE A 70 -37.29 41.92 36.24
CA ILE A 70 -36.20 42.63 35.54
C ILE A 70 -34.83 42.23 36.10
N SER A 71 -34.70 42.13 37.43
CA SER A 71 -33.45 41.69 38.06
C SER A 71 -33.07 40.26 37.68
N MET A 72 -34.04 39.34 37.60
CA MET A 72 -33.79 37.95 37.20
C MET A 72 -33.42 37.84 35.72
N SER A 73 -34.08 38.58 34.83
CA SER A 73 -33.72 38.61 33.40
C SER A 73 -32.28 39.08 33.19
N LYS A 74 -31.81 40.10 33.92
CA LYS A 74 -30.41 40.55 33.86
C LYS A 74 -29.43 39.46 34.29
N LYS A 75 -29.73 38.72 35.36
CA LYS A 75 -28.90 37.60 35.82
C LYS A 75 -28.86 36.46 34.79
N LEU A 76 -30.00 36.13 34.18
CA LEU A 76 -30.07 35.13 33.12
C LEU A 76 -29.21 35.52 31.91
N GLU A 77 -29.20 36.79 31.53
CA GLU A 77 -28.40 37.28 30.42
C GLU A 77 -26.89 37.17 30.69
N ILE A 78 -26.46 37.48 31.92
CA ILE A 78 -25.06 37.28 32.35
C ILE A 78 -24.68 35.80 32.28
N LEU A 79 -25.48 34.92 32.88
CA LEU A 79 -25.21 33.47 32.86
C LEU A 79 -25.20 32.89 31.44
N LYS A 80 -26.07 33.39 30.55
CA LYS A 80 -26.09 33.01 29.14
C LYS A 80 -24.78 33.39 28.44
N ASN A 81 -24.23 34.56 28.73
CA ASN A 81 -22.95 35.02 28.20
C ASN A 81 -21.75 34.26 28.78
N GLU A 82 -21.82 33.81 30.03
CA GLU A 82 -20.79 32.94 30.61
C GLU A 82 -20.84 31.54 29.99
N ASN A 83 -22.03 30.96 29.84
CA ASN A 83 -22.21 29.67 29.17
C ASN A 83 -21.70 29.70 27.73
N SER A 84 -21.90 30.78 26.97
CA SER A 84 -21.36 30.87 25.61
C SER A 84 -19.83 30.89 25.58
N LYS A 85 -19.17 31.53 26.57
CA LYS A 85 -17.70 31.48 26.71
C LYS A 85 -17.21 30.06 26.97
N TYR A 86 -17.81 29.35 27.92
CA TYR A 86 -17.43 27.96 28.22
C TYR A 86 -17.68 27.03 27.03
N MET A 87 -18.77 27.22 26.29
CA MET A 87 -19.03 26.45 25.06
C MET A 87 -17.93 26.65 24.01
N ASN A 88 -17.50 27.89 23.79
CA ASN A 88 -16.40 28.19 22.86
C ASN A 88 -15.08 27.57 23.32
N GLU A 89 -14.79 27.59 24.61
CA GLU A 89 -13.58 26.97 25.18
C GLU A 89 -13.61 25.44 25.02
N ILE A 90 -14.75 24.80 25.26
CA ILE A 90 -14.95 23.36 25.03
C ILE A 90 -14.71 23.01 23.55
N GLU A 91 -15.21 23.82 22.62
CA GLU A 91 -15.02 23.60 21.19
C GLU A 91 -13.54 23.76 20.79
N SER A 92 -12.85 24.78 21.32
CA SER A 92 -11.40 24.94 21.15
C SER A 92 -10.64 23.72 21.67
N LEU A 93 -10.92 23.27 22.89
CA LEU A 93 -10.28 22.08 23.47
C LEU A 93 -10.57 20.81 22.67
N LYS A 94 -11.80 20.65 22.16
CA LYS A 94 -12.19 19.52 21.30
C LYS A 94 -11.36 19.49 20.02
N SER A 95 -11.20 20.64 19.36
CA SER A 95 -10.34 20.74 18.16
C SER A 95 -8.87 20.42 18.47
N LYS A 96 -8.35 20.90 19.60
CA LYS A 96 -6.99 20.61 20.06
C LYS A 96 -6.77 19.12 20.36
N ASN A 97 -7.74 18.47 21.00
CA ASN A 97 -7.70 17.02 21.24
C ASN A 97 -7.71 16.23 19.94
N SER A 98 -8.53 16.65 18.95
CA SER A 98 -8.50 16.03 17.61
C SER A 98 -7.14 16.12 16.95
N PHE A 99 -6.45 17.26 17.09
CA PHE A 99 -5.09 17.44 16.57
C PHE A 99 -4.10 16.48 17.23
N TYR A 100 -4.07 16.42 18.57
CA TYR A 100 -3.16 15.52 19.28
C TYR A 100 -3.43 14.05 19.02
N MET A 101 -4.69 13.65 18.83
CA MET A 101 -5.03 12.28 18.44
C MET A 101 -4.40 11.89 17.11
N ASN A 102 -4.45 12.78 16.12
CA ASN A 102 -3.82 12.55 14.82
C ASN A 102 -2.29 12.46 14.94
N GLU A 103 -1.68 13.32 15.77
CA GLU A 103 -0.23 13.29 16.00
C GLU A 103 0.23 11.97 16.65
N ILE A 104 -0.55 11.47 17.62
CA ILE A 104 -0.31 10.15 18.24
C ILE A 104 -0.43 9.03 17.21
N GLU A 105 -1.42 9.09 16.31
CA GLU A 105 -1.59 8.09 15.25
C GLU A 105 -0.38 8.06 14.30
N ILE A 106 0.10 9.23 13.88
CA ILE A 106 1.31 9.36 13.05
C ILE A 106 2.53 8.78 13.76
N LEU A 107 2.73 9.13 15.04
CA LEU A 107 3.84 8.62 15.84
C LEU A 107 3.79 7.10 16.01
N ASN A 108 2.59 6.52 16.18
CA ASN A 108 2.41 5.08 16.26
C ASN A 108 2.78 4.37 14.94
N VAL A 109 2.33 4.91 13.80
CA VAL A 109 2.70 4.38 12.48
C VAL A 109 4.21 4.48 12.25
N SER A 110 4.82 5.62 12.59
CA SER A 110 6.26 5.82 12.48
C SER A 110 7.05 4.85 13.36
N SER A 111 6.62 4.65 14.60
CA SER A 111 7.24 3.71 15.54
C SER A 111 7.13 2.28 15.02
N LYS A 112 5.98 1.90 14.47
CA LYS A 112 5.78 0.56 13.89
C LYS A 112 6.70 0.33 12.69
N LEU A 113 6.78 1.30 11.77
CA LEU A 113 7.69 1.25 10.62
C LEU A 113 9.16 1.13 11.06
N SER A 114 9.55 1.86 12.11
CA SER A 114 10.89 1.78 12.67
C SER A 114 11.20 0.38 13.19
N ILE A 115 10.29 -0.24 13.95
CA ILE A 115 10.46 -1.60 14.47
C ILE A 115 10.60 -2.60 13.31
N ASP A 116 9.71 -2.53 12.31
CA ASP A 116 9.73 -3.44 11.18
C ASP A 116 11.05 -3.33 10.38
N SER A 117 11.56 -2.10 10.20
CA SER A 117 12.85 -1.85 9.55
C SER A 117 14.04 -2.39 10.34
N MET A 118 14.00 -2.36 11.68
CA MET A 118 15.04 -2.93 12.53
C MET A 118 15.08 -4.46 12.39
N GLU A 119 13.92 -5.12 12.42
CA GLU A 119 13.84 -6.57 12.24
C GLU A 119 14.37 -7.01 10.86
N GLU A 120 14.06 -6.27 9.79
CA GLU A 120 14.58 -6.55 8.46
C GLU A 120 16.11 -6.40 8.40
N ASN A 121 16.65 -5.35 9.03
CA ASN A 121 18.10 -5.14 9.11
C ASN A 121 18.82 -6.26 9.88
N GLU A 122 18.22 -6.79 10.95
CA GLU A 122 18.77 -7.96 11.66
C GLU A 122 18.79 -9.21 10.76
N LYS A 123 17.71 -9.45 10.00
CA LYS A 123 17.63 -10.55 9.02
C LYS A 123 18.66 -10.38 7.90
N LEU A 124 18.91 -9.16 7.43
CA LEU A 124 19.94 -8.89 6.42
C LEU A 124 21.34 -9.07 6.99
N LYS A 125 21.59 -8.65 8.23
CA LYS A 125 22.89 -8.81 8.90
C LYS A 125 23.26 -10.28 9.05
N THR A 126 22.33 -11.12 9.48
CA THR A 126 22.55 -12.58 9.57
C THR A 126 22.83 -13.22 8.20
N LYS A 127 22.13 -12.81 7.14
CA LYS A 127 22.43 -13.24 5.76
C LYS A 127 23.82 -12.81 5.30
N ILE A 128 24.21 -11.57 5.58
CA ILE A 128 25.54 -11.04 5.24
C ILE A 128 26.64 -11.83 5.95
N ASP A 129 26.47 -12.15 7.23
CA ASP A 129 27.47 -12.91 7.98
C ASP A 129 27.60 -14.36 7.46
N ALA A 130 26.49 -14.98 7.07
CA ALA A 130 26.52 -16.27 6.38
C ALA A 130 27.26 -16.17 5.03
N LEU A 131 26.94 -15.17 4.20
CA LEU A 131 27.59 -14.95 2.90
C LEU A 131 29.09 -14.67 3.04
N LYS A 132 29.51 -13.87 4.03
CA LYS A 132 30.93 -13.63 4.32
C LYS A 132 31.69 -14.91 4.63
N LYS A 133 31.09 -15.84 5.39
CA LYS A 133 31.68 -17.15 5.68
C LYS A 133 31.89 -17.96 4.40
N TYR A 134 30.88 -18.01 3.53
CA TYR A 134 31.01 -18.66 2.22
C TYR A 134 32.08 -18.00 1.35
N PHE A 135 32.12 -16.67 1.30
CA PHE A 135 33.11 -15.93 0.53
C PHE A 135 34.54 -16.20 1.01
N PHE A 136 34.77 -16.27 2.32
CA PHE A 136 36.08 -16.64 2.87
C PHE A 136 36.51 -18.05 2.42
N THR A 137 35.60 -19.02 2.48
CA THR A 137 35.89 -20.38 1.98
C THR A 137 36.16 -20.41 0.48
N PHE A 138 35.39 -19.65 -0.31
CA PHE A 138 35.56 -19.53 -1.75
C PHE A 138 36.91 -18.89 -2.10
N SER A 139 37.25 -17.76 -1.47
CA SER A 139 38.52 -17.07 -1.67
C SER A 139 39.73 -17.96 -1.34
N ASN A 140 39.68 -18.71 -0.23
CA ASN A 140 40.71 -19.68 0.13
C ASN A 140 40.85 -20.81 -0.91
N SER A 141 39.72 -21.31 -1.43
CA SER A 141 39.75 -22.32 -2.51
C SER A 141 40.27 -21.76 -3.84
N SER A 142 39.94 -20.50 -4.17
CA SER A 142 40.44 -19.82 -5.37
C SER A 142 41.95 -19.65 -5.30
N ALA A 143 42.50 -19.17 -4.19
CA ALA A 143 43.94 -19.02 -4.03
C ALA A 143 44.68 -20.36 -4.16
N LYS A 144 44.11 -21.46 -3.65
CA LYS A 144 44.66 -22.81 -3.84
C LYS A 144 44.64 -23.23 -5.31
N LEU A 145 43.55 -22.94 -6.02
CA LEU A 145 43.43 -23.22 -7.45
C LEU A 145 44.43 -22.39 -8.27
N ASP A 146 44.57 -21.10 -7.97
CA ASP A 146 45.51 -20.20 -8.65
C ASP A 146 46.95 -20.67 -8.45
N ASN A 147 47.32 -21.11 -7.24
CA ASN A 147 48.62 -21.72 -6.97
C ASN A 147 48.84 -23.01 -7.78
N LEU A 148 47.85 -23.89 -7.86
CA LEU A 148 47.92 -25.13 -8.66
C LEU A 148 48.09 -24.82 -10.15
N LEU A 149 47.27 -23.93 -10.69
CA LEU A 149 47.32 -23.52 -12.10
C LEU A 149 48.63 -22.81 -12.42
N GLY A 150 49.13 -21.96 -11.51
CA GLY A 150 50.43 -21.30 -11.62
C GLY A 150 51.59 -22.29 -11.75
N LEU A 151 51.58 -23.37 -10.97
CA LEU A 151 52.56 -24.46 -11.05
C LEU A 151 52.42 -25.29 -12.34
N GLN A 152 51.19 -25.48 -12.85
CA GLN A 152 50.93 -26.26 -14.07
C GLN A 152 51.20 -25.47 -15.37
N ARG A 153 51.52 -24.18 -15.30
CA ARG A 153 51.98 -23.41 -16.46
C ARG A 153 53.39 -23.88 -16.86
N CYS A 154 53.50 -25.04 -17.53
CA CYS A 154 54.67 -25.36 -18.35
C CYS A 154 54.85 -24.21 -19.35
N VAL A 155 55.92 -23.43 -19.17
CA VAL A 155 56.33 -22.34 -20.06
C VAL A 155 56.95 -23.00 -21.27
N PHE A 156 56.10 -23.34 -22.26
CA PHE A 156 56.61 -23.74 -23.57
C PHE A 156 56.59 -22.59 -24.56
N ASP A 157 55.65 -21.64 -24.44
CA ASP A 157 55.65 -20.30 -25.03
C ASP A 157 54.40 -19.58 -24.47
N LYS A 158 54.51 -18.45 -23.74
CA LYS A 158 53.32 -17.71 -23.26
C LYS A 158 53.46 -16.20 -23.42
N ALA A 159 52.58 -15.60 -24.21
CA ALA A 159 52.21 -14.19 -24.21
C ALA A 159 50.68 -14.08 -24.04
N GLY A 160 50.21 -13.11 -23.24
CA GLY A 160 48.79 -12.87 -23.00
C GLY A 160 48.51 -12.01 -21.76
N ILE A 161 47.31 -11.42 -21.71
CA ILE A 161 46.88 -10.49 -20.65
C ILE A 161 46.88 -11.19 -19.29
N GLY A 162 47.61 -10.61 -18.31
CA GLY A 162 47.76 -11.14 -16.95
C GLY A 162 48.92 -12.12 -16.77
N TYR A 163 49.86 -12.22 -17.71
CA TYR A 163 51.10 -12.98 -17.55
C TYR A 163 52.19 -12.12 -16.88
N GLU A 164 52.54 -12.43 -15.64
CA GLU A 164 53.79 -11.98 -15.02
C GLU A 164 54.87 -13.05 -15.18
N GLU A 165 55.99 -12.66 -15.77
CA GLU A 165 57.11 -13.54 -16.05
C GLU A 165 57.81 -13.93 -14.74
N MET A 166 57.66 -15.18 -14.32
CA MET A 166 58.34 -15.71 -13.13
C MET A 166 59.84 -15.84 -13.41
N LYS A 167 60.69 -15.09 -12.69
CA LYS A 167 62.15 -15.00 -12.93
C LYS A 167 62.95 -16.32 -12.88
N ASN A 168 62.37 -17.44 -12.44
CA ASN A 168 63.10 -18.69 -12.12
C ASN A 168 62.51 -19.98 -12.75
N VAL A 169 61.87 -19.93 -13.91
CA VAL A 169 61.27 -21.16 -14.48
C VAL A 169 62.30 -21.98 -15.29
N LYS A 170 62.75 -23.11 -14.73
CA LYS A 170 63.53 -24.12 -15.46
C LYS A 170 62.67 -24.72 -16.59
N HIS A 171 63.06 -24.47 -17.83
CA HIS A 171 62.41 -25.07 -19.00
C HIS A 171 62.82 -26.55 -19.10
N PHE A 172 61.88 -27.47 -18.91
CA PHE A 172 62.12 -28.89 -19.13
C PHE A 172 62.01 -29.21 -20.63
N LYS A 173 62.94 -29.99 -21.19
CA LYS A 173 62.85 -30.44 -22.58
C LYS A 173 61.66 -31.41 -22.74
N ASN A 174 60.82 -31.16 -23.75
CA ASN A 174 59.64 -31.94 -24.09
C ASN A 174 59.94 -33.45 -24.23
N PHE A 175 59.24 -34.29 -23.44
CA PHE A 175 59.34 -35.76 -23.47
C PHE A 175 58.33 -36.44 -24.40
N PHE A 176 57.56 -35.69 -25.19
CA PHE A 176 56.59 -36.29 -26.11
C PHE A 176 57.28 -36.91 -27.32
N VAL A 177 57.27 -38.25 -27.38
CA VAL A 177 57.78 -39.04 -28.51
C VAL A 177 56.84 -38.85 -29.72
N LYS A 178 57.38 -38.46 -30.89
CA LYS A 178 56.61 -38.38 -32.14
C LYS A 178 56.02 -39.75 -32.49
N LYS A 179 54.71 -39.78 -32.78
CA LYS A 179 53.99 -41.00 -33.17
C LYS A 179 54.52 -41.52 -34.51
N ASN A 180 54.86 -42.80 -34.61
CA ASN A 180 55.21 -43.44 -35.89
C ASN A 180 53.95 -43.65 -36.74
N GLU A 181 53.90 -43.06 -37.94
CA GLU A 181 52.80 -43.25 -38.89
C GLU A 181 52.81 -44.66 -39.48
N PRO A 182 51.65 -45.36 -39.57
CA PRO A 182 51.59 -46.71 -40.13
C PRO A 182 51.82 -46.69 -41.65
N LYS A 183 52.82 -47.47 -42.11
CA LYS A 183 53.11 -47.64 -43.54
C LYS A 183 52.03 -48.52 -44.20
N ILE A 184 51.27 -47.95 -45.13
CA ILE A 184 50.22 -48.67 -45.88
C ILE A 184 50.89 -49.67 -46.84
N VAL A 185 50.58 -50.96 -46.71
CA VAL A 185 51.05 -52.06 -47.58
C VAL A 185 49.86 -52.63 -48.36
N CYS A 186 50.04 -52.95 -49.63
CA CYS A 186 49.04 -53.63 -50.45
C CYS A 186 49.01 -55.13 -50.17
N ASN A 187 47.87 -55.69 -49.75
CA ASN A 187 47.75 -57.13 -49.46
C ASN A 187 47.81 -58.02 -50.72
N TYR A 188 47.65 -57.46 -51.92
CA TYR A 188 47.69 -58.25 -53.16
C TYR A 188 49.13 -58.43 -53.68
N CYS A 189 49.91 -57.35 -53.77
CA CYS A 189 51.27 -57.37 -54.32
C CYS A 189 52.39 -57.19 -53.28
N GLY A 190 52.05 -56.90 -52.02
CA GLY A 190 53.01 -56.70 -50.93
C GLY A 190 53.81 -55.39 -50.99
N ARG A 191 53.51 -54.47 -51.92
CA ARG A 191 54.21 -53.19 -52.05
C ARG A 191 53.59 -52.08 -51.20
N LEU A 192 54.42 -51.16 -50.71
CA LEU A 192 54.01 -50.00 -49.92
C LEU A 192 53.33 -48.91 -50.77
N GLY A 193 52.53 -48.07 -50.13
CA GLY A 193 51.99 -46.83 -50.69
C GLY A 193 50.63 -46.92 -51.37
N HIS A 194 50.00 -48.10 -51.42
CA HIS A 194 48.66 -48.27 -51.97
C HIS A 194 47.92 -49.46 -51.34
N ILE A 195 46.61 -49.52 -51.54
CA ILE A 195 45.74 -50.60 -51.04
C ILE A 195 45.40 -51.59 -52.17
N SER A 196 44.95 -52.80 -51.81
CA SER A 196 44.68 -53.89 -52.78
C SER A 196 43.68 -53.57 -53.88
N THR A 197 42.79 -52.59 -53.69
CA THR A 197 41.81 -52.13 -54.69
C THR A 197 42.47 -51.31 -55.81
N SER A 198 43.48 -50.52 -55.45
CA SER A 198 44.31 -49.72 -56.38
C SER A 198 45.49 -50.50 -56.96
N CYS A 199 45.57 -51.82 -56.74
CA CYS A 199 46.72 -52.61 -57.17
C CYS A 199 46.66 -52.91 -58.67
N ILE A 200 47.67 -52.43 -59.42
CA ILE A 200 47.78 -52.61 -60.87
C ILE A 200 47.80 -54.10 -61.25
N PHE A 201 48.47 -54.94 -60.46
CA PHE A 201 48.53 -56.40 -60.68
C PHE A 201 47.17 -57.10 -60.47
N ARG A 202 46.25 -56.50 -59.71
CA ARG A 202 44.89 -57.04 -59.53
C ARG A 202 43.99 -56.63 -60.69
N ASN A 203 44.14 -55.40 -61.19
CA ASN A 203 43.21 -54.83 -62.15
C ASN A 203 43.55 -55.17 -63.62
N ASN A 204 44.77 -55.65 -63.91
CA ASN A 204 45.17 -56.07 -65.27
C ASN A 204 45.44 -57.59 -65.35
N LEU A 205 44.57 -58.32 -66.06
CA LEU A 205 44.64 -59.78 -66.25
C LEU A 205 45.85 -60.29 -67.06
N CYS A 206 46.55 -59.42 -67.76
CA CYS A 206 47.65 -59.78 -68.68
C CYS A 206 49.03 -59.92 -67.99
N PHE A 207 49.15 -59.56 -66.71
CA PHE A 207 50.39 -59.72 -65.93
C PHE A 207 50.30 -60.94 -65.01
N GLY A 208 50.40 -62.12 -65.61
CA GLY A 208 50.90 -63.36 -65.01
C GLY A 208 50.29 -63.81 -63.68
N LYS A 209 49.38 -64.79 -63.72
CA LYS A 209 49.05 -65.63 -62.55
C LYS A 209 50.33 -66.34 -62.08
N THR A 210 51.04 -65.79 -61.10
CA THR A 210 52.15 -66.51 -60.44
C THR A 210 51.57 -67.76 -59.78
N ARG A 211 51.89 -68.94 -60.33
CA ARG A 211 51.48 -70.25 -59.79
C ARG A 211 52.18 -70.44 -58.44
N ARG A 212 51.45 -70.33 -57.34
CA ARG A 212 51.97 -70.61 -56.00
C ARG A 212 51.77 -72.09 -55.71
N ILE A 213 52.87 -72.80 -55.49
CA ILE A 213 52.89 -74.20 -55.05
C ILE A 213 53.13 -74.18 -53.54
N TRP A 214 52.39 -74.98 -52.78
CA TRP A 214 52.58 -75.10 -51.34
C TRP A 214 53.80 -75.99 -51.07
N VAL A 215 54.79 -75.47 -50.33
CA VAL A 215 56.01 -76.20 -49.98
C VAL A 215 56.23 -76.09 -48.46
N PRO A 216 56.52 -77.20 -47.75
CA PRO A 216 56.86 -77.15 -46.32
C PRO A 216 58.06 -76.23 -46.05
N LYS A 217 58.05 -75.55 -44.90
CA LYS A 217 59.14 -74.63 -44.48
C LYS A 217 60.48 -75.38 -44.45
N GLY A 218 61.47 -74.88 -45.20
CA GLY A 218 62.85 -75.36 -45.18
C GLY A 218 63.36 -75.98 -46.50
N ILE A 219 62.56 -76.01 -47.57
CA ILE A 219 62.95 -76.59 -48.87
C ILE A 219 63.10 -75.49 -49.92
N PHE A 220 64.25 -75.42 -50.59
CA PHE A 220 64.46 -74.61 -51.78
C PHE A 220 64.13 -75.44 -53.03
N VAL A 221 63.17 -74.99 -53.83
CA VAL A 221 62.80 -75.64 -55.10
C VAL A 221 63.84 -75.28 -56.16
N THR A 222 64.71 -76.22 -56.52
CA THR A 222 65.64 -76.09 -57.65
C THR A 222 65.06 -76.81 -58.87
N ASN A 223 64.88 -76.07 -59.97
CA ASN A 223 64.25 -76.42 -61.26
C ASN A 223 62.74 -76.15 -61.37
N LEU A 224 62.42 -74.90 -61.68
CA LEU A 224 61.21 -74.51 -62.40
C LEU A 224 61.67 -74.17 -63.83
N GLN A 225 61.27 -74.98 -64.81
CA GLN A 225 61.33 -74.64 -66.23
C GLN A 225 59.92 -74.25 -66.68
#